data_AF-A0A849QRA9-F1
#
_entry.id   AF-A0A849QRA9-F1
#
_cell.length_a   1.000
_cell.length_b   1.000
_cell.length_c   1.000
_cell.angle_alpha   90.00
_cell.angle_beta   90.00
_cell.angle_gamma   90.00
#
_symmetry.space_group_name_H-M   'P 1'
#
loop_
_entity.id
_entity.type
_entity.pdbx_description
1 polymer ?
#
loop_
_entity_poly.entity_id
_entity_poly.type
_entity_poly.pdbx_seq_one_letter_code
_entity_poly.pdbx_strand_id
1 'polypeptide(L)' 'MHGCMIAWYGPIVMNTQDELKIAFDEHRNGTFIKHPK' A
#
# COMPACT_ATOMS: atom_id res chain seq x y z
N MET A 1 -15.88 9.95 15.91
CA MET A 1 -15.26 8.74 15.33
C MET A 1 -15.19 8.90 13.82
N HIS A 2 -14.05 9.31 13.27
CA HIS A 2 -13.71 9.09 11.86
C HIS A 2 -12.28 8.56 11.88
N GLY A 3 -12.16 7.23 11.81
CA GLY A 3 -10.90 6.51 11.86
C GLY A 3 -10.04 6.92 10.67
N CYS A 4 -8.77 7.18 10.95
CA CYS A 4 -7.78 7.72 10.03
C CYS A 4 -7.77 6.97 8.68
N MET A 5 -8.26 7.63 7.63
CA MET A 5 -7.98 7.29 6.23
C MET A 5 -6.54 7.74 5.99
N ILE A 6 -5.69 6.92 5.40
CA ILE A 6 -4.24 7.10 5.27
C ILE A 6 -3.48 6.30 6.33
N ALA A 7 -2.93 5.17 5.89
CA ALA A 7 -1.94 4.40 6.62
C ALA A 7 -0.58 4.54 5.92
N TRP A 8 0.44 4.98 6.66
CA TRP A 8 1.81 5.16 6.19
C TRP A 8 2.73 4.12 6.80
N TYR A 9 3.42 3.38 5.94
CA TYR A 9 4.52 2.49 6.35
C TYR A 9 5.58 2.51 5.24
N GLY A 10 6.51 3.46 5.31
CA GLY A 10 7.57 3.62 4.30
C GLY A 10 7.10 4.26 2.98
N PRO A 11 7.67 3.90 1.81
CA PRO A 11 7.38 4.54 0.52
C PRO A 11 6.02 4.18 -0.09
N ILE A 12 5.21 3.37 0.60
CA ILE A 12 3.93 2.84 0.11
C ILE A 12 2.80 3.58 0.82
N VAL A 13 2.00 4.31 0.04
CA VAL A 13 0.81 5.03 0.50
C VAL A 13 -0.45 4.37 -0.04
N MET A 14 -1.40 4.05 0.84
CA MET A 14 -2.70 3.45 0.55
C MET A 14 -3.82 4.03 1.42
N ASN A 15 -5.06 3.82 1.02
CA ASN A 15 -6.24 4.32 1.73
C ASN A 15 -6.66 3.41 2.89
N THR A 16 -6.35 2.11 2.80
CA THR A 16 -6.74 1.07 3.77
C THR A 16 -5.57 0.16 4.19
N GLN A 17 -5.73 -0.57 5.30
CA GLN A 17 -4.73 -1.52 5.79
C GLN A 17 -4.62 -2.78 4.92
N ASP A 18 -5.73 -3.27 4.36
CA ASP A 18 -5.73 -4.41 3.44
C ASP A 18 -4.92 -4.10 2.17
N GLU A 19 -5.08 -2.89 1.61
CA GLU A 19 -4.28 -2.44 0.48
C GLU A 19 -2.79 -2.33 0.82
N LEU A 20 -2.43 -1.86 2.03
CA LEU A 20 -1.04 -1.88 2.47
C LEU A 20 -0.49 -3.30 2.51
N LYS A 21 -1.26 -4.26 3.05
CA LYS A 21 -0.82 -5.66 3.16
C LYS A 21 -0.54 -6.27 1.79
N ILE A 22 -1.43 -6.04 0.83
CA ILE A 22 -1.27 -6.50 -0.56
C ILE A 22 -0.03 -5.85 -1.20
N ALA A 23 0.13 -4.54 -1.03
CA ALA A 23 1.27 -3.81 -1.57
C ALA A 23 2.62 -4.30 -1.02
N PHE A 24 2.67 -4.68 0.25
CA PHE A 24 3.88 -5.28 0.82
C PHE A 24 4.20 -6.65 0.23
N ASP A 25 3.19 -7.47 -0.02
CA ASP A 25 3.36 -8.78 -0.65
C ASP A 25 3.89 -8.63 -2.08
N GLU A 26 3.28 -7.76 -2.88
CA GLU A 26 3.72 -7.46 -4.25
C GLU A 26 5.12 -6.85 -4.28
N HIS A 27 5.45 -5.96 -3.33
CA HIS A 27 6.78 -5.37 -3.22
C HIS A 27 7.82 -6.45 -2.89
N ARG A 28 7.50 -7.38 -1.99
CA ARG A 28 8.36 -8.52 -1.65
C ARG A 28 8.55 -9.45 -2.86
N ASN A 29 7.53 -9.63 -3.68
CA ASN A 29 7.55 -10.49 -4.86
C ASN A 29 8.13 -9.79 -6.10
N GLY A 30 8.48 -8.50 -6.00
CA GLY A 30 9.03 -7.71 -7.12
C GLY A 30 8.03 -7.38 -8.23
N THR A 31 6.73 -7.56 -7.98
CA THR A 31 5.65 -7.30 -8.93
C THR A 31 4.94 -5.97 -8.68
N PHE A 32 5.41 -5.19 -7.69
CA PHE A 32 4.82 -3.91 -7.32
C PHE A 32 5.03 -2.84 -8.41
N ILE A 33 4.13 -2.81 -9.39
CA ILE A 33 4.05 -1.76 -10.41
C ILE A 33 2.70 -1.08 -10.27
N LYS A 34 2.68 0.13 -9.70
CA LYS A 34 1.42 0.89 -9.60
C LYS A 34 0.96 1.42 -10.95
N HIS A 35 1.87 1.84 -11.83
CA HIS A 35 1.54 2.24 -13.21
C HIS A 35 2.83 2.19 -14.04
N PRO A 36 3.02 1.26 -14.99
CA PRO A 36 3.99 1.49 -16.05
C PRO A 36 3.43 2.66 -16.88
N LYS A 37 4.21 3.74 -17.01
CA LYS A 37 3.89 4.80 -17.98
C LYS A 37 3.98 4.27 -19.40
#